data_AF-A0A924LYN3-F1
#
_entry.id   AF-A0A924LYN3-F1
#
_cell.length_a   1.000
_cell.length_b   1.000
_cell.length_c   1.000
_cell.angle_alpha   90.00
_cell.angle_beta   90.00
_cell.angle_gamma   90.00
#
_symmetry.space_group_name_H-M   'P 1'
#
loop_
_entity.id
_entity.type
_entity.pdbx_description
1 polymer ?
#
loop_
_entity_poly.entity_id
_entity_poly.type
_entity_poly.pdbx_seq_one_letter_code
_entity_poly.pdbx_strand_id
1 'polypeptide(L)'
;MANIEFYTHDSQPYTFPDSSAVKRVMARISSWADVNGFERVIFWQNEEDLQKFHVQLGESRLAYWIPDSAFLEGKQDIEAQLDYARGAQRRESAGYGKFDR
;
A
#
# COMPACT_ATOMS: atom_id res chain seq x y z
N MET A 1 -5.93 13.15 8.42
CA MET A 1 -6.23 11.71 8.51
C MET A 1 -6.26 11.16 7.09
N ALA A 2 -5.26 10.35 6.74
CA ALA A 2 -5.10 9.81 5.40
C ALA A 2 -6.22 8.80 5.07
N ASN A 3 -6.68 8.80 3.82
CA ASN A 3 -7.60 7.79 3.31
C ASN A 3 -6.83 6.52 2.93
N ILE A 4 -7.24 5.39 3.48
CA ILE A 4 -6.63 4.08 3.19
C ILE A 4 -7.65 3.24 2.46
N GLU A 5 -7.30 2.83 1.26
CA GLU A 5 -8.21 2.10 0.38
C GLU A 5 -7.55 0.83 -0.13
N PHE A 6 -8.35 -0.21 -0.27
CA PHE A 6 -7.95 -1.47 -0.88
C PHE A 6 -8.89 -1.76 -2.03
N TYR A 7 -8.33 -2.21 -3.14
CA TYR A 7 -9.09 -2.62 -4.31
C TYR A 7 -8.62 -3.99 -4.79
N THR A 8 -9.54 -4.74 -5.40
CA THR A 8 -9.20 -5.90 -6.21
C THR A 8 -8.51 -5.45 -7.52
N HIS A 9 -7.96 -6.40 -8.27
CA HIS A 9 -7.41 -6.11 -9.61
C HIS A 9 -8.47 -5.52 -10.56
N ASP A 10 -9.74 -5.89 -10.38
CA ASP A 10 -10.91 -5.35 -11.10
C ASP A 10 -11.41 -4.00 -10.60
N SER A 11 -10.64 -3.30 -9.76
CA SER A 11 -11.02 -2.00 -9.17
C SER A 11 -12.27 -2.04 -8.27
N GLN A 12 -12.63 -3.21 -7.74
CA GLN A 12 -13.72 -3.32 -6.76
C GLN A 12 -13.17 -3.08 -5.35
N PRO A 13 -13.90 -2.41 -4.45
CA PRO A 13 -13.46 -2.24 -3.07
C PRO A 13 -13.19 -3.58 -2.40
N TYR A 14 -12.03 -3.72 -1.79
CA TYR A 14 -11.62 -4.88 -1.02
C TYR A 14 -11.60 -4.52 0.46
N THR A 15 -12.07 -5.44 1.31
CA THR A 15 -12.05 -5.25 2.76
C THR A 15 -11.50 -6.51 3.42
N PHE A 16 -10.48 -6.35 4.25
CA PHE A 16 -9.97 -7.45 5.06
C PHE A 16 -11.00 -7.88 6.12
N PRO A 17 -10.97 -9.14 6.57
CA PRO A 17 -11.79 -9.61 7.69
C PRO A 17 -11.61 -8.73 8.94
N ASP A 18 -12.71 -8.48 9.65
CA ASP A 18 -12.67 -7.65 10.87
C ASP A 18 -11.89 -8.37 11.99
N SER A 19 -10.66 -7.92 12.24
CA SER A 19 -9.81 -8.48 13.28
C SER A 19 -9.03 -7.39 13.99
N SER A 20 -8.63 -7.66 15.24
CA SER A 20 -7.82 -6.72 16.00
C SER A 20 -6.44 -6.49 15.38
N ALA A 21 -5.88 -7.48 14.69
CA ALA A 21 -4.62 -7.37 13.97
C ALA A 21 -4.74 -6.41 12.79
N VAL A 22 -5.76 -6.61 11.94
CA VAL A 22 -6.06 -5.72 10.81
C VAL A 22 -6.27 -4.29 11.29
N LYS A 23 -7.11 -4.07 12.33
CA LYS A 23 -7.34 -2.72 12.90
C LYS A 23 -6.05 -2.03 13.34
N ARG A 24 -5.13 -2.76 13.98
CA ARG A 24 -3.82 -2.22 14.40
C ARG A 24 -2.97 -1.86 13.19
N VAL A 25 -2.93 -2.69 12.17
CA VAL A 25 -2.17 -2.42 10.95
C VAL A 25 -2.74 -1.20 10.22
N MET A 26 -4.07 -1.10 10.07
CA MET A 26 -4.71 0.08 9.45
C MET A 26 -4.42 1.38 10.21
N ALA A 27 -4.44 1.34 11.54
CA ALA A 27 -4.06 2.49 12.36
C ALA A 27 -2.60 2.90 12.15
N ARG A 28 -1.67 1.93 12.04
CA ARG A 28 -0.26 2.20 11.74
C ARG A 28 -0.07 2.81 10.35
N ILE A 29 -0.73 2.25 9.32
CA ILE A 29 -0.70 2.82 7.97
C ILE A 29 -1.23 4.26 7.98
N SER A 30 -2.32 4.53 8.70
CA SER A 30 -2.92 5.87 8.77
C SER A 30 -1.97 6.86 9.43
N SER A 31 -1.37 6.48 10.56
CA SER A 31 -0.37 7.28 11.26
C SER A 31 0.87 7.52 10.40
N TRP A 32 1.38 6.49 9.73
CA TRP A 32 2.52 6.61 8.83
C TRP A 32 2.22 7.57 7.68
N ALA A 33 1.04 7.45 7.06
CA ALA A 33 0.64 8.31 5.95
C ALA A 33 0.52 9.77 6.38
N ASP A 34 -0.06 10.03 7.56
CA ASP A 34 -0.20 11.38 8.14
C ASP A 34 1.18 12.01 8.43
N VAL A 35 2.09 11.27 9.07
CA VAL A 35 3.47 11.72 9.35
C VAL A 35 4.25 12.03 8.07
N ASN A 36 3.98 11.30 6.99
CA ASN A 36 4.69 11.43 5.72
C ASN A 36 3.98 12.31 4.68
N GLY A 37 2.85 12.92 5.03
CA GLY A 37 2.13 13.87 4.18
C GLY A 37 1.35 13.25 3.02
N PHE A 38 0.95 11.98 3.13
CA PHE A 38 0.11 11.32 2.13
C PHE A 38 -1.37 11.44 2.51
N GLU A 39 -2.15 12.12 1.67
CA GLU A 39 -3.60 12.20 1.84
C GLU A 39 -4.30 10.87 1.52
N ARG A 40 -3.71 10.09 0.61
CA ARG A 40 -4.27 8.83 0.11
C ARG A 40 -3.19 7.76 -0.03
N VAL A 41 -3.47 6.56 0.49
CA VAL A 41 -2.69 5.35 0.28
C VAL A 41 -3.64 4.27 -0.24
N ILE A 42 -3.35 3.74 -1.42
CA ILE A 42 -4.17 2.70 -2.06
C ILE A 42 -3.36 1.43 -2.22
N PHE A 43 -3.99 0.30 -1.96
CA PHE A 43 -3.44 -1.03 -2.14
C PHE A 43 -4.25 -1.79 -3.19
N TRP A 44 -3.59 -2.24 -4.25
CA TRP A 44 -4.22 -2.91 -5.38
C TRP A 44 -3.85 -4.38 -5.41
N GLN A 45 -4.83 -5.25 -5.23
CA GLN A 45 -4.61 -6.69 -5.37
C GLN A 45 -4.04 -7.01 -6.74
N ASN A 46 -3.00 -7.84 -6.79
CA ASN A 46 -2.39 -8.27 -8.03
C ASN A 46 -3.24 -9.34 -8.72
N GLU A 47 -3.29 -9.31 -10.05
CA GLU A 47 -4.09 -10.24 -10.88
C GLU A 47 -3.52 -11.67 -10.85
N GLU A 48 -2.20 -11.80 -10.93
CA GLU A 48 -1.51 -13.10 -10.99
C GLU A 48 -1.36 -13.74 -9.60
N ASP A 49 -1.31 -12.91 -8.56
CA ASP A 49 -1.14 -13.34 -7.17
C ASP A 49 -2.03 -12.51 -6.22
N LEU A 50 -3.19 -13.06 -5.89
CA LEU A 50 -4.18 -12.42 -5.02
C LEU A 50 -3.69 -12.15 -3.60
N GLN A 51 -2.54 -12.70 -3.19
CA GLN A 51 -1.92 -12.43 -1.90
C GLN A 51 -0.98 -11.22 -1.95
N LYS A 52 -0.78 -10.58 -3.10
CA LYS A 52 0.06 -9.40 -3.25
C LYS A 52 -0.78 -8.16 -3.50
N PHE A 53 -0.41 -7.08 -2.82
CA PHE A 53 -1.03 -5.77 -2.98
C PHE A 53 0.01 -4.75 -3.42
N HIS A 54 -0.12 -4.23 -4.65
CA HIS A 54 0.69 -3.13 -5.16
C HIS A 54 0.34 -1.83 -4.45
N VAL A 55 1.34 -1.04 -4.11
CA VAL A 55 1.18 0.18 -3.33
C VAL A 55 1.05 1.38 -4.27
N GLN A 56 0.09 2.25 -3.98
CA GLN A 56 -0.01 3.57 -4.56
C GLN A 56 0.03 4.62 -3.45
N LEU A 57 0.94 5.58 -3.60
CA LEU A 57 1.15 6.68 -2.67
C LEU A 57 0.75 7.99 -3.37
N GLY A 58 -0.36 8.59 -2.93
CA GLY A 58 -0.99 9.70 -3.67
C GLY A 58 -1.37 9.27 -5.09
N GLU A 59 -0.81 9.95 -6.09
CA GLU A 59 -1.07 9.69 -7.51
C GLU A 59 -0.11 8.65 -8.14
N SER A 60 0.91 8.20 -7.42
CA SER A 60 1.92 7.29 -7.97
C SER A 60 1.63 5.85 -7.60
N ARG A 61 1.27 5.03 -8.60
CA ARG A 61 1.24 3.57 -8.46
C ARG A 61 2.65 3.01 -8.66
N LEU A 62 3.16 2.32 -7.65
CA LEU A 62 4.55 1.89 -7.57
C LEU A 62 4.69 0.45 -8.06
N ALA A 63 5.86 0.11 -8.61
CA ALA A 63 6.25 -1.28 -8.87
C ALA A 63 6.69 -2.01 -7.57
N TYR A 64 5.97 -1.77 -6.47
CA TYR A 64 6.23 -2.33 -5.15
C TYR A 64 4.98 -2.99 -4.59
N TRP A 65 5.11 -4.19 -4.04
CA TRP A 65 3.99 -4.95 -3.49
C TRP A 65 4.24 -5.35 -2.04
N ILE A 66 3.14 -5.52 -1.29
CA ILE A 66 3.11 -6.00 0.08
C ILE A 66 2.23 -7.24 0.15
N PRO A 67 2.65 -8.32 0.83
CA PRO A 67 1.84 -9.52 0.96
C PRO A 67 0.64 -9.28 1.91
N ASP A 68 -0.48 -9.96 1.66
CA ASP A 68 -1.72 -9.89 2.43
C ASP A 68 -1.52 -10.20 3.93
N SER A 69 -0.62 -11.14 4.23
CA SER A 69 -0.17 -11.50 5.57
C SER A 69 0.36 -10.32 6.39
N ALA A 70 0.94 -9.29 5.75
CA ALA A 70 1.37 -8.08 6.45
C ALA A 70 0.18 -7.31 7.04
N PHE A 71 -0.99 -7.38 6.39
CA PHE A 71 -2.24 -6.74 6.85
C PHE A 71 -3.02 -7.64 7.80
N LEU A 72 -3.07 -8.95 7.53
CA LEU A 72 -3.85 -9.92 8.30
C LEU A 72 -3.20 -10.28 9.64
N GLU A 73 -1.90 -10.53 9.64
CA GLU A 73 -1.21 -11.09 10.81
C GLU A 73 -0.47 -10.03 11.61
N GLY A 74 -0.14 -8.89 10.98
CA GLY A 74 0.69 -7.84 11.58
C GLY A 74 2.08 -8.30 12.01
N LYS A 75 2.54 -9.45 11.50
CA LYS A 75 3.87 -10.02 11.80
C LYS A 75 4.99 -9.29 11.07
N GLN A 76 4.67 -8.63 9.97
CA GLN A 76 5.61 -7.85 9.18
C GLN A 76 5.51 -6.39 9.57
N ASP A 77 6.66 -5.70 9.59
CA ASP A 77 6.71 -4.28 9.89
C ASP A 77 6.18 -3.47 8.69
N ILE A 78 4.89 -3.14 8.74
CA ILE A 78 4.19 -2.41 7.67
C ILE A 78 4.79 -1.02 7.43
N GLU A 79 5.31 -0.35 8.46
CA GLU A 79 5.87 0.99 8.34
C GLU A 79 7.19 0.94 7.56
N ALA A 80 8.03 -0.05 7.86
CA ALA A 80 9.25 -0.29 7.10
C ALA A 80 8.95 -0.60 5.61
N GLN A 81 7.93 -1.42 5.32
CA GLN A 81 7.51 -1.71 3.95
C GLN A 81 7.07 -0.44 3.19
N LEU A 82 6.31 0.44 3.87
CA LEU A 82 5.87 1.70 3.28
C LEU A 82 7.02 2.70 3.11
N ASP A 83 8.02 2.69 4.00
CA ASP A 83 9.25 3.48 3.81
C ASP A 83 10.06 3.01 2.60
N TYR A 84 10.15 1.69 2.37
CA TYR A 84 10.75 1.16 1.14
C TYR A 84 9.96 1.59 -0.11
N ALA A 85 8.63 1.50 -0.06
CA ALA A 85 7.76 1.96 -1.16
C ALA A 85 7.94 3.46 -1.44
N ARG A 86 7.95 4.31 -0.42
CA ARG A 86 8.23 5.75 -0.53
C ARG A 86 9.62 6.02 -1.11
N GLY A 87 10.62 5.24 -0.71
CA GLY A 87 11.95 5.28 -1.29
C GLY A 87 11.98 4.88 -2.77
N ALA A 88 11.13 3.95 -3.20
CA ALA A 88 10.93 3.60 -4.61
C ALA A 88 10.25 4.75 -5.38
N GLN A 89 9.18 5.33 -4.84
CA GLN A 89 8.50 6.49 -5.44
C GLN A 89 9.47 7.64 -5.73
N ARG A 90 10.35 7.98 -4.78
CA ARG A 90 11.36 9.04 -4.99
C ARG A 90 12.33 8.70 -6.11
N ARG A 91 12.68 7.43 -6.27
CA ARG A 91 13.59 6.97 -7.33
C ARG A 91 12.92 7.00 -8.70
N GLU A 92 11.66 6.55 -8.79
CA GLU A 92 10.85 6.62 -10.01
C GLU A 92 10.62 8.09 -10.43
N SER A 93 10.36 8.98 -9.48
CA SER A 93 10.21 10.42 -9.74
C SER A 93 11.53 11.13 -10.08
N ALA A 94 12.67 10.65 -9.57
CA ALA A 94 14.00 11.24 -9.81
C ALA A 94 14.68 10.73 -11.09
N GLY A 95 14.21 9.62 -11.67
CA GLY A 95 14.74 9.08 -12.91
C GLY A 95 13.85 7.98 -13.47
N TYR A 96 13.46 8.13 -14.73
CA TYR A 96 12.64 7.22 -15.55
C TYR A 96 11.11 7.38 -15.44
N GLY A 97 10.61 8.48 -16.02
CA GLY A 97 9.26 8.53 -16.62
C GLY A 97 9.14 7.64 -17.87
N LYS A 98 9.43 6.34 -17.75
CA LYS A 98 9.24 5.36 -18.82
C LYS A 98 8.70 4.05 -18.25
N PHE A 99 7.39 4.01 -18.04
CA PHE A 99 6.62 2.83 -18.38
C PHE A 99 5.39 3.28 -19.14
N ASP A 100 5.62 3.49 -20.44
CA ASP A 100 4.58 3.43 -21.47
C ASP A 100 4.57 1.98 -21.96
N ARG A 101 3.54 1.23 -21.57
CA ARG A 101 2.85 0.23 -22.40
C ARG A 101 1.68 -0.40 -21.66
#